data_AF-A0A7C1GPJ2-F1
#
_entry.id   AF-A0A7C1GPJ2-F1
#
_cell.length_a   1.000
_cell.length_b   1.000
_cell.length_c   1.000
_cell.angle_alpha   90.00
_cell.angle_beta   90.00
_cell.angle_gamma   90.00
#
_symmetry.space_group_name_H-M   'P 1'
#
loop_
_entity.id
_entity.type
_entity.pdbx_description
1 polymer ?
#
loop_
_entity_poly.entity_id
_entity_poly.type
_entity_poly.pdbx_seq_one_letter_code
_entity_poly.pdbx_strand_id
1 'polypeptide(L)'
;MPDFRYEVINIKGRPEKGKLAANSKLEALQILSSRGYIVSSIKQSSSSRSSTKASLFPASQKEVSIFSRQLATMVSSGVRIREALQVLSTQVLFSRRFRKIIARVVLDIEGGMSFSESLERSGVFEPLFTNLVKAGEAGGVLDESLERVADFYEGMVELQNQVKSAMAYPLFMMVFAVGIVGMISFFILPNLISAFGGNFEPEGTMAILLKMNDILKNQWPLLLVLLFGLLIGGFFFFKSKYGNIVKENLGKLIPPVRTLRNMTAMERFTRTTAVLVASGVDLPTVLELAGEVSQSPRVMKAVTNAIVSIKGGESISASLEHQKVFPPIVVSMVATGEETGKLDEVMFKVADFYHMQVQNALKKLVSLVEPIMILFIGGFIGFLAITIYGAVFAMEQSIG
;
A
#
# COMPACT_ATOMS: atom_id res chain seq x y z
N MET A 1 -7.60 35.50 4.56
CA MET A 1 -7.16 36.66 3.75
C MET A 1 -5.99 36.22 2.88
N PRO A 2 -5.96 36.54 1.57
CA PRO A 2 -4.85 36.15 0.71
C PRO A 2 -3.59 36.96 1.01
N ASP A 3 -2.45 36.28 1.05
CA ASP A 3 -1.14 36.91 1.22
C ASP A 3 -0.54 37.27 -0.14
N PHE A 4 -0.03 38.50 -0.27
CA PHE A 4 0.72 38.98 -1.43
C PHE A 4 2.20 39.06 -1.09
N ARG A 5 3.07 38.54 -1.96
CA ARG A 5 4.51 38.83 -1.90
C ARG A 5 4.79 40.04 -2.77
N TYR A 6 5.50 41.01 -2.20
CA TYR A 6 5.91 42.21 -2.91
C TYR A 6 7.42 42.36 -2.92
N GLU A 7 7.92 42.95 -4.00
CA GLU A 7 9.25 43.52 -4.12
C GLU A 7 9.04 45.01 -4.38
N VAL A 8 9.51 45.83 -3.46
CA VAL A 8 9.35 47.29 -3.49
C VAL A 8 10.69 47.98 -3.38
N ILE A 9 10.76 49.24 -3.83
CA ILE A 9 11.91 50.11 -3.61
C ILE A 9 11.50 51.11 -2.53
N ASN A 10 12.25 51.13 -1.43
CA ASN A 10 12.07 52.08 -0.33
C ASN A 10 12.52 53.49 -0.80
N ILE A 11 12.10 54.54 -0.10
CA ILE A 11 12.41 55.96 -0.37
C ILE A 11 13.94 56.21 -0.47
N LYS A 12 14.74 55.36 0.17
CA LYS A 12 16.22 55.37 0.10
C LYS A 12 16.82 54.65 -1.12
N GLY A 13 16.01 54.27 -2.10
CA GLY A 13 16.43 53.59 -3.34
C GLY A 13 16.85 52.12 -3.16
N ARG A 14 16.54 51.49 -2.02
CA ARG A 14 16.90 50.10 -1.73
C ARG A 14 15.74 49.14 -1.99
N PRO A 15 15.98 47.99 -2.66
CA PRO A 15 14.95 46.98 -2.85
C PRO A 15 14.67 46.25 -1.52
N GLU A 16 13.40 46.16 -1.15
CA GLU A 16 12.87 45.43 0.00
C GLU A 16 11.83 44.40 -0.45
N LYS A 17 11.88 43.21 0.15
CA LYS A 17 10.96 42.11 -0.12
C LYS A 17 10.15 41.81 1.13
N GLY A 18 8.83 41.67 0.97
CA GLY A 18 7.95 41.43 2.10
C GLY A 18 6.66 40.68 1.73
N LYS A 19 5.86 40.41 2.76
CA LYS A 19 4.51 39.85 2.64
C LYS A 19 3.49 40.84 3.17
N LEU A 20 2.35 40.94 2.50
CA LEU A 20 1.24 41.79 2.90
C LEU A 20 -0.08 41.03 2.73
N ALA A 21 -0.91 41.01 3.77
CA ALA A 21 -2.28 40.51 3.67
C ALA A 21 -3.19 41.62 3.11
N ALA A 22 -3.92 41.33 2.04
CA ALA A 22 -4.89 42.24 1.43
C ALA A 22 -5.99 41.42 0.76
N ASN A 23 -7.19 41.97 0.56
CA ASN A 23 -8.31 41.25 -0.06
C ASN A 23 -8.25 41.32 -1.60
N SER A 24 -7.50 42.26 -2.16
CA SER A 24 -7.24 42.35 -3.61
C SER A 24 -5.84 42.86 -3.93
N LYS A 25 -5.38 42.59 -5.17
CA LYS A 25 -4.11 43.14 -5.68
C LYS A 25 -4.11 44.68 -5.68
N LEU A 26 -5.27 45.30 -5.93
CA LEU A 26 -5.44 46.76 -5.94
C LEU A 26 -5.30 47.34 -4.52
N GLU A 27 -5.89 46.68 -3.52
CA GLU A 27 -5.76 47.07 -2.11
C GLU A 27 -4.31 46.92 -1.62
N ALA A 28 -3.63 45.83 -1.99
CA ALA A 28 -2.23 45.63 -1.67
C ALA A 28 -1.32 46.72 -2.28
N LEU A 29 -1.60 47.14 -3.52
CA LEU A 29 -0.91 48.26 -4.16
C LEU A 29 -1.17 49.58 -3.43
N GLN A 30 -2.43 49.87 -3.04
CA GLN A 30 -2.76 51.09 -2.30
C GLN A 30 -2.07 51.16 -0.94
N ILE A 31 -1.98 50.04 -0.20
CA ILE A 31 -1.29 49.98 1.09
C ILE A 31 0.23 50.16 0.94
N LEU A 32 0.84 49.64 -0.13
CA LEU A 32 2.27 49.82 -0.38
C LEU A 32 2.58 51.25 -0.85
N SER A 33 1.74 51.82 -1.71
CA SER A 33 1.87 53.20 -2.18
C SER A 33 1.66 54.23 -1.07
N SER A 34 0.70 54.01 -0.15
CA SER A 34 0.48 54.91 1.01
C SER A 34 1.63 54.91 2.02
N ARG A 35 2.45 53.86 2.01
CA ARG A 35 3.68 53.74 2.81
C ARG A 35 4.92 54.32 2.12
N GLY A 36 4.77 54.93 0.94
CA GLY A 36 5.87 55.56 0.19
C GLY A 36 6.79 54.58 -0.55
N TYR A 37 6.35 53.33 -0.74
CA TYR A 37 7.09 52.32 -1.48
C TYR A 37 6.74 52.32 -2.98
N ILE A 38 7.74 52.20 -3.85
CA ILE A 38 7.53 51.99 -5.29
C ILE A 38 7.50 50.49 -5.57
N VAL A 39 6.37 49.97 -6.03
CA VAL A 39 6.17 48.52 -6.24
C VAL A 39 6.81 48.07 -7.55
N SER A 40 7.86 47.24 -7.45
CA SER A 40 8.54 46.64 -8.61
C SER A 40 7.87 45.35 -9.08
N SER A 41 7.40 44.52 -8.14
CA SER A 41 6.62 43.32 -8.46
C SER A 41 5.66 42.99 -7.33
N ILE A 42 4.41 42.67 -7.67
CA ILE A 42 3.45 42.11 -6.72
C ILE A 42 2.85 40.83 -7.30
N LYS A 43 3.09 39.72 -6.62
CA LYS A 43 2.54 38.41 -6.96
C LYS A 43 1.65 37.95 -5.82
N GLN A 44 0.42 37.59 -6.15
CA GLN A 44 -0.42 36.87 -5.21
C GLN A 44 0.33 35.60 -4.82
N SER A 45 0.58 35.39 -3.54
CA SER A 45 1.05 34.09 -3.08
C SER A 45 -0.12 33.16 -3.36
N SER A 46 -0.02 32.33 -4.40
CA SER A 46 -1.06 31.37 -4.73
C SER A 46 -1.30 30.52 -3.48
N SER A 47 -2.43 30.73 -2.81
CA SER A 47 -2.95 29.81 -1.79
C SER A 47 -3.59 28.58 -2.44
N SER A 48 -3.08 28.16 -3.60
CA SER A 48 -3.43 26.91 -4.26
C SER A 48 -2.29 25.92 -4.06
N ARG A 49 -2.25 25.45 -2.82
CA ARG A 49 -2.13 24.04 -2.47
C ARG A 49 -2.31 24.04 -0.97
N SER A 50 -3.45 23.53 -0.52
CA SER A 50 -3.47 22.77 0.72
C SER A 50 -2.34 21.75 0.59
N SER A 51 -1.15 22.12 1.04
CA SER A 51 -0.15 21.16 1.40
C SER A 51 -0.62 20.65 2.75
N THR A 52 -1.57 19.72 2.72
CA THR A 52 -1.50 18.58 3.61
C THR A 52 -0.05 18.15 3.53
N LYS A 53 0.75 18.56 4.51
CA LYS A 53 2.09 18.01 4.70
C LYS A 53 1.82 16.57 5.06
N ALA A 54 1.57 15.75 4.04
CA ALA A 54 1.65 14.33 4.13
C ALA A 54 3.03 14.10 4.73
N SER A 55 3.02 13.65 5.98
CA SER A 55 4.18 13.10 6.63
C SER A 55 4.89 12.24 5.58
N LEU A 56 6.11 12.60 5.17
CA LEU A 56 6.88 11.93 4.11
C LEU A 56 7.08 10.42 4.35
N PHE A 57 6.62 9.92 5.49
CA PHE A 57 6.49 8.51 5.82
C PHE A 57 5.16 8.31 6.58
N PRO A 58 4.20 7.55 6.03
CA PRO A 58 3.01 7.11 6.78
C PRO A 58 3.41 6.37 8.05
N ALA A 59 2.56 6.39 9.10
CA ALA A 59 2.75 5.47 10.23
C ALA A 59 2.65 4.01 9.74
N SER A 60 3.31 3.10 10.46
CA SER A 60 3.18 1.68 10.14
C SER A 60 1.72 1.26 10.37
N GLN A 61 1.10 0.57 9.41
CA GLN A 61 -0.27 0.06 9.59
C GLN A 61 -0.41 -0.82 10.85
N LYS A 62 0.68 -1.48 11.25
CA LYS A 62 0.76 -2.22 12.51
C LYS A 62 0.68 -1.30 13.75
N GLU A 63 1.34 -0.15 13.73
CA GLU A 63 1.26 0.83 14.83
C GLU A 63 -0.15 1.42 14.92
N VAL A 64 -0.75 1.76 13.78
CA VAL A 64 -2.13 2.28 13.72
C VAL A 64 -3.11 1.24 14.26
N SER A 65 -3.04 -0.02 13.81
CA SER A 65 -3.89 -1.10 14.29
C SER A 65 -3.80 -1.29 15.81
N ILE A 66 -2.59 -1.39 16.38
CA ILE A 66 -2.42 -1.58 17.82
C ILE A 66 -2.91 -0.35 18.60
N PHE A 67 -2.62 0.85 18.09
CA PHE A 67 -3.11 2.09 18.68
C PHE A 67 -4.64 2.14 18.70
N SER A 68 -5.30 1.84 17.57
CA SER A 68 -6.76 1.80 17.47
C SER A 68 -7.35 0.84 18.48
N ARG A 69 -6.85 -0.39 18.56
CA ARG A 69 -7.36 -1.41 19.48
C ARG A 69 -7.21 -0.97 20.94
N GLN A 70 -6.02 -0.56 21.34
CA GLN A 70 -5.80 -0.15 22.73
C GLN A 70 -6.62 1.10 23.09
N LEU A 71 -6.75 2.05 22.17
CA LEU A 71 -7.56 3.23 22.36
C LEU A 71 -9.05 2.85 22.52
N ALA A 72 -9.57 2.00 21.64
CA ALA A 72 -10.94 1.50 21.70
C ALA A 72 -11.22 0.80 23.03
N THR A 73 -10.35 -0.12 23.46
CA THR A 73 -10.48 -0.83 24.74
C THR A 73 -10.49 0.11 25.94
N MET A 74 -9.61 1.13 25.96
CA MET A 74 -9.57 2.11 27.06
C MET A 74 -10.83 2.98 27.08
N VAL A 75 -11.28 3.47 25.93
CA VAL A 75 -12.46 4.34 25.83
C VAL A 75 -13.74 3.57 26.15
N SER A 76 -13.89 2.33 25.66
CA SER A 76 -15.04 1.47 26.00
C SER A 76 -15.08 1.07 27.47
N SER A 77 -13.91 1.06 28.15
CA SER A 77 -13.82 0.88 29.60
C SER A 77 -14.09 2.17 30.41
N GLY A 78 -14.50 3.26 29.74
CA GLY A 78 -14.83 4.54 30.38
C GLY A 78 -13.64 5.44 30.67
N VAL A 79 -12.43 5.11 30.18
CA VAL A 79 -11.27 6.00 30.33
C VAL A 79 -11.45 7.22 29.41
N ARG A 80 -11.20 8.41 29.95
CA ARG A 80 -11.31 9.65 29.18
C ARG A 80 -10.31 9.64 28.01
N ILE A 81 -10.73 10.08 26.84
CA ILE A 81 -9.92 10.05 25.60
C ILE A 81 -8.52 10.67 25.80
N ARG A 82 -8.43 11.80 26.50
CA ARG A 82 -7.17 12.47 26.81
C ARG A 82 -6.22 11.58 27.63
N GLU A 83 -6.74 10.90 28.65
CA GLU A 83 -5.94 10.02 29.51
C GLU A 83 -5.48 8.78 28.74
N ALA A 84 -6.36 8.20 27.93
CA ALA A 84 -6.01 7.08 27.05
C ALA A 84 -4.88 7.47 26.08
N LEU A 85 -5.01 8.61 25.41
CA LEU A 85 -3.97 9.13 24.50
C LEU A 85 -2.66 9.44 25.24
N GLN A 86 -2.72 9.95 26.47
CA GLN A 86 -1.53 10.20 27.28
C GLN A 86 -0.80 8.90 27.62
N VAL A 87 -1.52 7.85 28.04
CA VAL A 87 -0.95 6.52 28.27
C VAL A 87 -0.29 5.99 26.99
N LEU A 88 -1.01 6.01 25.87
CA LEU A 88 -0.51 5.53 24.57
C LEU A 88 0.71 6.31 24.08
N SER A 89 0.79 7.62 24.36
CA SER A 89 1.94 8.45 23.98
C SER A 89 3.25 8.04 24.66
N THR A 90 3.19 7.32 25.78
CA THR A 90 4.37 6.90 26.54
C THR A 90 4.77 5.45 26.28
N GLN A 91 3.88 4.63 25.72
CA GLN A 91 4.14 3.20 25.52
C GLN A 91 5.34 2.91 24.62
N VAL A 92 6.26 2.10 25.13
CA VAL A 92 7.53 1.75 24.44
C VAL A 92 7.31 0.94 23.16
N LEU A 93 6.17 0.26 23.03
CA LEU A 93 5.79 -0.51 21.85
C LEU A 93 5.68 0.35 20.59
N PHE A 94 5.41 1.66 20.72
CA PHE A 94 5.35 2.58 19.59
C PHE A 94 6.70 3.24 19.30
N SER A 95 6.97 3.49 18.01
CA SER A 95 8.15 4.22 17.59
C SER A 95 8.21 5.61 18.22
N ARG A 96 9.43 6.13 18.43
CA ARG A 96 9.63 7.48 18.99
C ARG A 96 8.89 8.56 18.20
N ARG A 97 8.74 8.37 16.88
CA ARG A 97 7.99 9.29 16.01
C ARG A 97 6.50 9.23 16.30
N PHE A 98 5.92 8.03 16.33
CA PHE A 98 4.49 7.85 16.57
C PHE A 98 4.07 8.36 17.95
N ARG A 99 4.88 8.10 18.99
CA ARG A 99 4.68 8.67 20.33
C ARG A 99 4.65 10.20 20.35
N LYS A 100 5.56 10.87 19.63
CA LYS A 100 5.57 12.33 19.51
C LYS A 100 4.32 12.87 18.81
N ILE A 101 3.78 12.12 17.86
CA ILE A 101 2.53 12.47 17.18
C ILE A 101 1.37 12.39 18.17
N ILE A 102 1.22 11.28 18.88
CA ILE A 102 0.15 11.12 19.89
C ILE A 102 0.28 12.19 20.98
N ALA A 103 1.49 12.46 21.48
CA ALA A 103 1.71 13.52 22.47
C ALA A 103 1.28 14.90 21.95
N ARG A 104 1.45 15.19 20.65
CA ARG A 104 0.96 16.42 20.04
C ARG A 104 -0.58 16.44 19.96
N VAL A 105 -1.20 15.31 19.62
CA VAL A 105 -2.67 15.16 19.63
C VAL A 105 -3.22 15.45 21.03
N VAL A 106 -2.57 14.95 22.09
CA VAL A 106 -2.95 15.27 23.49
C VAL A 106 -2.91 16.79 23.74
N LEU A 107 -1.82 17.46 23.34
CA LEU A 107 -1.68 18.92 23.50
C LEU A 107 -2.71 19.71 22.68
N ASP A 108 -3.06 19.26 21.49
CA ASP A 108 -4.06 19.90 20.65
C ASP A 108 -5.46 19.81 21.30
N ILE A 109 -5.80 18.64 21.88
CA ILE A 109 -7.05 18.45 22.63
C ILE A 109 -7.07 19.30 23.91
N GLU A 110 -5.95 19.39 24.64
CA GLU A 110 -5.82 20.29 25.79
C GLU A 110 -5.96 21.77 25.40
N GLY A 111 -5.56 22.12 24.18
CA GLY A 111 -5.77 23.42 23.56
C GLY A 111 -7.21 23.68 23.08
N GLY A 112 -8.12 22.73 23.24
CA GLY A 112 -9.54 22.86 22.89
C GLY A 112 -9.92 22.39 21.48
N MET A 113 -8.99 21.77 20.74
CA MET A 113 -9.29 21.15 19.44
C MET A 113 -10.09 19.87 19.63
N SER A 114 -10.97 19.54 18.68
CA SER A 114 -11.69 18.25 18.71
C SER A 114 -10.72 17.08 18.49
N PHE A 115 -11.12 15.89 18.92
CA PHE A 115 -10.27 14.71 18.71
C PHE A 115 -10.09 14.41 17.22
N SER A 116 -11.17 14.46 16.44
CA SER A 116 -11.12 14.28 14.99
C SER A 116 -10.21 15.29 14.27
N GLU A 117 -10.29 16.57 14.63
CA GLU A 117 -9.50 17.64 14.00
C GLU A 117 -8.00 17.51 14.34
N SER A 118 -7.68 17.15 15.58
CA SER A 118 -6.29 16.93 16.02
C SER A 118 -5.64 15.74 15.29
N LEU A 119 -6.39 14.66 15.04
CA LEU A 119 -5.93 13.52 14.24
C LEU A 119 -5.70 13.91 12.78
N GLU A 120 -6.62 14.66 12.18
CA GLU A 120 -6.49 15.13 10.78
C GLU A 120 -5.25 16.01 10.62
N ARG A 121 -5.05 16.96 11.55
CA ARG A 121 -3.88 17.86 11.57
C ARG A 121 -2.56 17.12 11.72
N SER A 122 -2.56 15.96 12.38
CA SER A 122 -1.35 15.13 12.54
C SER A 122 -0.78 14.64 11.21
N GLY A 123 -1.62 14.49 10.18
CA GLY A 123 -1.26 14.01 8.85
C GLY A 123 -0.75 12.56 8.81
N VAL A 124 -1.04 11.78 9.86
CA VAL A 124 -0.57 10.40 10.05
C VAL A 124 -1.68 9.38 9.88
N PHE A 125 -2.90 9.76 10.29
CA PHE A 125 -4.10 8.93 10.16
C PHE A 125 -4.74 9.19 8.79
N GLU A 126 -5.20 8.11 8.15
CA GLU A 126 -5.85 8.19 6.84
C GLU A 126 -7.26 8.81 6.97
N PRO A 127 -7.83 9.40 5.90
CA PRO A 127 -9.16 10.02 5.94
C PRO A 127 -10.28 9.12 6.47
N LEU A 128 -10.18 7.80 6.22
CA LEU A 128 -11.11 6.82 6.78
C LEU A 128 -11.15 6.87 8.32
N PHE A 129 -9.98 6.83 8.95
CA PHE A 129 -9.85 6.87 10.41
C PHE A 129 -10.44 8.15 10.97
N THR A 130 -10.04 9.30 10.41
CA THR A 130 -10.45 10.62 10.91
C THR A 130 -11.94 10.83 10.74
N ASN A 131 -12.54 10.38 9.64
CA ASN A 131 -13.98 10.51 9.40
C ASN A 131 -14.81 9.61 10.31
N LEU A 132 -14.36 8.39 10.60
CA LEU A 132 -15.03 7.53 11.58
C LEU A 132 -15.00 8.14 12.97
N VAL A 133 -13.84 8.63 13.40
CA VAL A 133 -13.71 9.33 14.69
C VAL A 133 -14.59 10.57 14.72
N LYS A 134 -14.63 11.36 13.64
CA LYS A 134 -15.48 12.55 13.53
C LYS A 134 -16.95 12.22 13.65
N ALA A 135 -17.41 11.16 12.98
CA ALA A 135 -18.80 10.71 13.07
C ALA A 135 -19.16 10.23 14.49
N GLY A 136 -18.26 9.48 15.13
CA GLY A 136 -18.43 9.03 16.52
C GLY A 136 -18.42 10.18 17.52
N GLU A 137 -17.54 11.16 17.34
CA GLU A 137 -17.44 12.37 18.18
C GLU A 137 -18.71 13.24 18.04
N ALA A 138 -19.20 13.45 16.82
CA ALA A 138 -20.43 14.21 16.58
C ALA A 138 -21.69 13.48 17.07
N GLY A 139 -21.71 12.14 16.95
CA GLY A 139 -22.83 11.30 17.37
C GLY A 139 -22.82 10.88 18.84
N GLY A 140 -21.76 11.21 19.60
CA GLY A 140 -21.61 10.81 20.99
C GLY A 140 -21.39 9.30 21.21
N VAL A 141 -21.00 8.57 20.16
CA VAL A 141 -20.78 7.12 20.13
C VAL A 141 -19.33 6.80 19.76
N LEU A 142 -18.40 7.51 20.41
CA LEU A 142 -16.97 7.43 20.12
C LEU A 142 -16.39 6.05 20.45
N ASP A 143 -16.90 5.39 21.48
CA ASP A 143 -16.54 4.03 21.86
C ASP A 143 -16.85 3.02 20.76
N GLU A 144 -18.07 3.03 20.22
CA GLU A 144 -18.47 2.15 19.12
C GLU A 144 -17.69 2.46 17.83
N SER A 145 -17.49 3.74 17.51
CA SER A 145 -16.73 4.15 16.34
C SER A 145 -15.26 3.70 16.41
N LEU A 146 -14.62 3.86 17.59
CA LEU A 146 -13.25 3.40 17.79
C LEU A 146 -13.12 1.88 17.70
N GLU A 147 -14.11 1.13 18.17
CA GLU A 147 -14.14 -0.33 18.04
C GLU A 147 -14.18 -0.74 16.56
N ARG A 148 -15.02 -0.09 15.75
CA ARG A 148 -15.08 -0.33 14.29
C ARG A 148 -13.78 0.04 13.58
N VAL A 149 -13.12 1.14 14.01
CA VAL A 149 -11.79 1.51 13.50
C VAL A 149 -10.76 0.43 13.87
N ALA A 150 -10.79 -0.08 15.10
CA ALA A 150 -9.88 -1.13 15.55
C ALA A 150 -10.05 -2.42 14.74
N ASP A 151 -11.28 -2.92 14.62
CA ASP A 151 -11.62 -4.13 13.84
C ASP A 151 -11.14 -4.01 12.38
N PHE A 152 -11.38 -2.85 11.76
CA PHE A 152 -10.97 -2.61 10.39
C PHE A 152 -9.44 -2.70 10.22
N TYR A 153 -8.67 -1.97 11.03
CA TYR A 153 -7.20 -1.95 10.89
C TYR A 153 -6.56 -3.27 11.34
N GLU A 154 -7.14 -3.98 12.31
CA GLU A 154 -6.72 -5.34 12.67
C GLU A 154 -6.92 -6.31 11.51
N GLY A 155 -8.10 -6.33 10.89
CA GLY A 155 -8.37 -7.16 9.72
C GLY A 155 -7.40 -6.90 8.57
N MET A 156 -7.03 -5.63 8.35
CA MET A 156 -6.00 -5.27 7.35
C MET A 156 -4.62 -5.85 7.69
N VAL A 157 -4.19 -5.75 8.95
CA VAL A 157 -2.89 -6.27 9.41
C VAL A 157 -2.89 -7.80 9.39
N GLU A 158 -3.99 -8.43 9.78
CA GLU A 158 -4.16 -9.87 9.73
C GLU A 158 -4.04 -10.39 8.30
N LEU A 159 -4.78 -9.78 7.35
CA LEU A 159 -4.70 -10.15 5.94
C LEU A 159 -3.25 -10.05 5.41
N GLN A 160 -2.53 -8.99 5.78
CA GLN A 160 -1.13 -8.85 5.39
C GLN A 160 -0.23 -9.92 6.02
N ASN A 161 -0.47 -10.26 7.28
CA ASN A 161 0.30 -11.29 7.97
C ASN A 161 -0.01 -12.68 7.40
N GLN A 162 -1.24 -12.96 7.02
CA GLN A 162 -1.63 -14.18 6.31
C GLN A 162 -0.90 -14.26 4.96
N VAL A 163 -0.88 -13.19 4.17
CA VAL A 163 -0.13 -13.13 2.91
C VAL A 163 1.36 -13.38 3.14
N LYS A 164 1.97 -12.71 4.13
CA LYS A 164 3.40 -12.89 4.46
C LYS A 164 3.71 -14.32 4.90
N SER A 165 2.85 -14.89 5.75
CA SER A 165 3.03 -16.25 6.28
C SER A 165 2.89 -17.28 5.18
N ALA A 166 1.93 -17.10 4.27
CA ALA A 166 1.72 -17.99 3.14
C ALA A 166 2.89 -17.96 2.13
N MET A 167 3.68 -16.89 2.09
CA MET A 167 4.90 -16.76 1.28
C MET A 167 6.15 -17.39 1.93
N ALA A 168 6.10 -17.77 3.20
CA ALA A 168 7.27 -18.31 3.91
C ALA A 168 7.75 -19.64 3.31
N TYR A 169 6.82 -20.55 2.98
CA TYR A 169 7.15 -21.83 2.37
C TYR A 169 7.76 -21.70 0.96
N PRO A 170 7.16 -20.95 0.01
CA PRO A 170 7.79 -20.62 -1.26
C PRO A 170 9.21 -20.06 -1.14
N LEU A 171 9.42 -19.14 -0.18
CA LEU A 171 10.73 -18.53 0.03
C LEU A 171 11.75 -19.55 0.55
N PHE A 172 11.38 -20.37 1.53
CA PHE A 172 12.25 -21.43 2.04
C PHE A 172 12.66 -22.40 0.93
N MET A 173 11.70 -22.88 0.13
CA MET A 173 11.97 -23.79 -0.99
C MET A 173 12.85 -23.14 -2.06
N MET A 174 12.66 -21.86 -2.36
CA MET A 174 13.52 -21.12 -3.29
C MET A 174 14.96 -21.01 -2.78
N VAL A 175 15.14 -20.63 -1.51
CA VAL A 175 16.47 -20.54 -0.87
C VAL A 175 17.14 -21.91 -0.87
N PHE A 176 16.40 -22.97 -0.55
CA PHE A 176 16.89 -24.34 -0.55
C PHE A 176 17.29 -24.82 -1.95
N ALA A 177 16.45 -24.56 -2.96
CA ALA A 177 16.74 -24.90 -4.36
C ALA A 177 17.99 -24.17 -4.87
N VAL A 178 18.10 -22.86 -4.62
CA VAL A 178 19.30 -22.08 -4.98
C VAL A 178 20.53 -22.59 -4.22
N GLY A 179 20.38 -23.00 -2.96
CA GLY A 179 21.44 -23.61 -2.17
C GLY A 179 21.95 -24.93 -2.77
N ILE A 180 21.05 -25.83 -3.17
CA ILE A 180 21.40 -27.09 -3.85
C ILE A 180 22.08 -26.82 -5.19
N VAL A 181 21.46 -25.97 -6.03
CA VAL A 181 22.03 -25.57 -7.33
C VAL A 181 23.44 -25.02 -7.14
N GLY A 182 23.63 -24.12 -6.18
CA GLY A 182 24.92 -23.55 -5.83
C GLY A 182 25.92 -24.61 -5.36
N MET A 183 25.53 -25.51 -4.45
CA MET A 183 26.40 -26.58 -3.98
C MET A 183 26.90 -27.46 -5.14
N ILE A 184 26.00 -27.81 -6.06
CA ILE A 184 26.33 -28.63 -7.21
C ILE A 184 27.28 -27.87 -8.16
N SER A 185 26.97 -26.63 -8.49
CA SER A 185 27.80 -25.81 -9.40
C SER A 185 29.17 -25.46 -8.82
N PHE A 186 29.28 -25.15 -7.52
CA PHE A 186 30.54 -24.70 -6.92
C PHE A 186 31.44 -25.85 -6.42
N PHE A 187 30.87 -27.00 -6.02
CA PHE A 187 31.65 -28.10 -5.46
C PHE A 187 31.64 -29.35 -6.32
N ILE A 188 30.47 -29.84 -6.73
CA ILE A 188 30.36 -31.14 -7.41
C ILE A 188 30.88 -31.04 -8.84
N LEU A 189 30.40 -30.06 -9.60
CA LEU A 189 30.74 -29.91 -11.02
C LEU A 189 32.25 -29.65 -11.24
N PRO A 190 32.94 -28.79 -10.46
CA PRO A 190 34.39 -28.60 -10.61
C PRO A 190 35.20 -29.85 -10.25
N ASN A 191 34.81 -30.57 -9.19
CA ASN A 191 35.48 -31.81 -8.81
C ASN A 191 35.35 -32.85 -9.93
N LEU A 192 34.16 -32.96 -10.52
CA LEU A 192 33.88 -33.83 -11.64
C LEU A 192 34.76 -33.47 -12.86
N ILE A 193 34.86 -32.18 -13.22
CA ILE A 193 35.72 -31.70 -14.33
C ILE A 193 37.20 -31.99 -14.05
N SER A 194 37.66 -31.76 -12.82
CA SER A 194 39.04 -32.02 -12.44
C SER A 194 39.41 -33.51 -12.52
N ALA A 195 38.44 -34.40 -12.25
CA ALA A 195 38.61 -35.83 -12.41
C ALA A 195 38.67 -36.25 -13.89
N PHE A 196 38.10 -35.48 -14.83
CA PHE A 196 38.16 -35.71 -16.28
C PHE A 196 39.45 -35.23 -16.96
N GLY A 197 40.44 -34.75 -16.20
CA GLY A 197 41.80 -34.58 -16.73
C GLY A 197 41.96 -33.48 -17.79
N GLY A 198 41.35 -32.30 -17.61
CA GLY A 198 41.78 -31.00 -18.19
C GLY A 198 41.81 -30.80 -19.72
N ASN A 199 41.87 -31.86 -20.54
CA ASN A 199 42.04 -31.81 -21.99
C ASN A 199 40.81 -32.31 -22.76
N PHE A 200 39.67 -32.42 -22.09
CA PHE A 200 38.42 -32.81 -22.73
C PHE A 200 37.78 -31.59 -23.39
N GLU A 201 37.73 -31.56 -24.73
CA GLU A 201 36.92 -30.58 -25.47
C GLU A 201 35.45 -31.00 -25.38
N PRO A 202 34.64 -30.33 -24.56
CA PRO A 202 33.25 -30.73 -24.38
C PRO A 202 32.46 -30.32 -25.61
N GLU A 203 31.76 -31.25 -26.25
CA GLU A 203 30.76 -30.93 -27.29
C GLU A 203 29.32 -30.99 -26.73
N GLY A 204 28.38 -30.30 -27.38
CA GLY A 204 26.95 -30.34 -27.06
C GLY A 204 26.54 -29.66 -25.74
N THR A 205 25.68 -30.34 -24.96
CA THR A 205 25.09 -29.82 -23.71
C THR A 205 26.12 -29.61 -22.60
N MET A 206 27.23 -30.35 -22.61
CA MET A 206 28.33 -30.23 -21.65
C MET A 206 29.09 -28.90 -21.78
N ALA A 207 29.31 -28.41 -23.02
CA ALA A 207 29.95 -27.11 -23.27
C ALA A 207 29.13 -25.92 -22.76
N ILE A 208 27.81 -25.99 -22.92
CA ILE A 208 26.89 -24.96 -22.43
C ILE A 208 26.98 -24.89 -20.91
N LEU A 209 27.01 -26.04 -20.24
CA LEU A 209 27.12 -26.13 -18.80
C LEU A 209 28.46 -25.67 -18.26
N LEU A 210 29.56 -25.98 -18.94
CA LEU A 210 30.88 -25.48 -18.56
C LEU A 210 30.98 -23.98 -18.70
N LYS A 211 30.45 -23.42 -19.80
CA LYS A 211 30.36 -21.96 -19.97
C LYS A 211 29.44 -21.30 -18.93
N MET A 212 28.28 -21.90 -18.64
CA MET A 212 27.39 -21.41 -17.57
C MET A 212 28.04 -21.52 -16.19
N ASN A 213 28.80 -22.59 -15.95
CA ASN A 213 29.54 -22.81 -14.71
C ASN A 213 30.71 -21.85 -14.56
N ASP A 214 31.43 -21.52 -15.63
CA ASP A 214 32.49 -20.52 -15.61
C ASP A 214 31.93 -19.12 -15.35
N ILE A 215 30.77 -18.79 -15.94
CA ILE A 215 30.03 -17.56 -15.61
C ILE A 215 29.59 -17.58 -14.15
N LEU A 216 29.00 -18.68 -13.67
CA LEU A 216 28.60 -18.81 -12.27
C LEU A 216 29.81 -18.71 -11.34
N LYS A 217 30.91 -19.40 -11.60
CA LYS A 217 32.09 -19.47 -10.73
C LYS A 217 32.92 -18.20 -10.74
N ASN A 218 33.12 -17.58 -11.90
CA ASN A 218 34.00 -16.43 -12.05
C ASN A 218 33.24 -15.10 -11.86
N GLN A 219 31.91 -15.09 -12.07
CA GLN A 219 31.05 -13.90 -11.93
C GLN A 219 29.98 -14.06 -10.82
N TRP A 220 30.07 -15.03 -9.90
CA TRP A 220 29.11 -15.14 -8.79
C TRP A 220 28.93 -13.85 -7.96
N PRO A 221 29.98 -13.03 -7.69
CA PRO A 221 29.78 -11.80 -6.94
C PRO A 221 28.99 -10.79 -7.77
N LEU A 222 29.24 -10.73 -9.08
CA LEU A 222 28.49 -9.89 -10.02
C LEU A 222 27.03 -10.34 -10.13
N LEU A 223 26.76 -11.65 -10.15
CA LEU A 223 25.41 -12.22 -10.17
C LEU A 223 24.66 -11.95 -8.87
N LEU A 224 25.32 -12.04 -7.71
CA LEU A 224 24.71 -11.64 -6.43
C LEU A 224 24.44 -10.14 -6.38
N VAL A 225 25.38 -9.30 -6.85
CA VAL A 225 25.17 -7.85 -6.96
C VAL A 225 24.06 -7.51 -7.94
N LEU A 226 23.94 -8.23 -9.06
CA LEU A 226 22.85 -8.09 -10.03
C LEU A 226 21.51 -8.53 -9.42
N LEU A 227 21.47 -9.65 -8.70
CA LEU A 227 20.28 -10.16 -8.04
C LEU A 227 19.81 -9.20 -6.95
N PHE A 228 20.70 -8.78 -6.04
CA PHE A 228 20.40 -7.77 -5.03
C PHE A 228 20.05 -6.42 -5.68
N GLY A 229 20.73 -6.03 -6.76
CA GLY A 229 20.45 -4.84 -7.54
C GLY A 229 19.07 -4.87 -8.20
N LEU A 230 18.64 -6.01 -8.73
CA LEU A 230 17.30 -6.25 -9.26
C LEU A 230 16.24 -6.29 -8.17
N LEU A 231 16.53 -6.88 -7.01
CA LEU A 231 15.61 -6.92 -5.88
C LEU A 231 15.42 -5.52 -5.27
N ILE A 232 16.51 -4.79 -5.03
CA ILE A 232 16.48 -3.42 -4.48
C ILE A 232 15.92 -2.45 -5.53
N GLY A 233 16.42 -2.52 -6.77
CA GLY A 233 15.95 -1.70 -7.89
C GLY A 233 14.49 -1.97 -8.20
N GLY A 234 14.06 -3.23 -8.19
CA GLY A 234 12.67 -3.65 -8.31
C GLY A 234 11.82 -3.12 -7.15
N PHE A 235 12.28 -3.24 -5.90
CA PHE A 235 11.59 -2.73 -4.72
C PHE A 235 11.36 -1.20 -4.80
N PHE A 236 12.36 -0.44 -5.20
CA PHE A 236 12.25 1.01 -5.40
C PHE A 236 11.40 1.35 -6.63
N PHE A 237 11.54 0.62 -7.73
CA PHE A 237 10.74 0.78 -8.94
C PHE A 237 9.26 0.57 -8.65
N PHE A 238 8.90 -0.48 -7.91
CA PHE A 238 7.55 -0.80 -7.50
C PHE A 238 6.93 0.17 -6.48
N LYS A 239 7.72 1.04 -5.87
CA LYS A 239 7.26 2.19 -5.07
C LYS A 239 7.11 3.47 -5.90
N SER A 240 7.66 3.53 -7.10
CA SER A 240 7.54 4.67 -8.01
C SER A 240 6.19 4.69 -8.75
N LYS A 241 5.79 5.86 -9.25
CA LYS A 241 4.57 6.04 -10.07
C LYS A 241 4.54 5.08 -11.27
N TYR A 242 5.69 4.85 -11.92
CA TYR A 242 5.80 3.90 -13.04
C TYR A 242 5.64 2.45 -12.58
N GLY A 243 6.09 2.10 -11.36
CA GLY A 243 5.89 0.78 -10.78
C GLY A 243 4.43 0.43 -10.52
N ASN A 244 3.59 1.41 -10.19
CA ASN A 244 2.15 1.18 -10.07
C ASN A 244 1.49 0.86 -11.42
N ILE A 245 1.92 1.52 -12.51
CA ILE A 245 1.44 1.22 -13.87
C ILE A 245 1.88 -0.18 -14.30
N VAL A 246 3.15 -0.54 -14.03
CA VAL A 246 3.68 -1.88 -14.32
C VAL A 246 3.00 -2.94 -13.46
N LYS A 247 2.79 -2.73 -12.15
CA LYS A 247 1.96 -3.61 -11.31
C LYS A 247 0.56 -3.78 -11.86
N GLU A 248 -0.03 -2.71 -12.39
CA GLU A 248 -1.36 -2.78 -12.97
C GLU A 248 -1.38 -3.70 -14.19
N ASN A 249 -0.39 -3.59 -15.06
CA ASN A 249 -0.27 -4.35 -16.31
C ASN A 249 0.24 -5.78 -16.11
N LEU A 250 1.29 -5.98 -15.32
CA LEU A 250 1.82 -7.31 -14.97
C LEU A 250 0.78 -8.12 -14.19
N GLY A 251 0.03 -7.48 -13.30
CA GLY A 251 -1.08 -8.11 -12.58
C GLY A 251 -2.27 -8.49 -13.48
N LYS A 252 -2.32 -8.04 -14.74
CA LYS A 252 -3.33 -8.51 -15.72
C LYS A 252 -2.89 -9.80 -16.43
N LEU A 253 -1.58 -10.08 -16.49
CA LEU A 253 -1.00 -11.21 -17.23
C LEU A 253 -1.10 -12.54 -16.49
N ILE A 254 -1.08 -12.54 -15.16
CA ILE A 254 -1.19 -13.76 -14.34
C ILE A 254 -2.64 -13.88 -13.83
N PRO A 255 -3.48 -14.78 -14.41
CA PRO A 255 -4.90 -14.82 -14.10
C PRO A 255 -5.22 -15.03 -12.60
N PRO A 256 -4.51 -15.91 -11.86
CA PRO A 256 -4.71 -16.06 -10.42
C PRO A 256 -4.45 -14.78 -9.60
N VAL A 257 -3.40 -14.03 -9.94
CA VAL A 257 -3.04 -12.77 -9.26
C VAL A 257 -4.06 -11.67 -9.57
N ARG A 258 -4.54 -11.61 -10.82
CA ARG A 258 -5.62 -10.69 -11.23
C ARG A 258 -6.87 -10.90 -10.39
N THR A 259 -7.29 -12.15 -10.23
CA THR A 259 -8.48 -12.52 -9.47
C THR A 259 -8.33 -12.14 -8.01
N LEU A 260 -7.19 -12.46 -7.37
CA LEU A 260 -6.91 -12.07 -5.99
C LEU A 260 -6.97 -10.55 -5.80
N ARG A 261 -6.35 -9.78 -6.70
CA ARG A 261 -6.34 -8.31 -6.62
C ARG A 261 -7.76 -7.73 -6.72
N ASN A 262 -8.57 -8.23 -7.64
CA ASN A 262 -9.93 -7.78 -7.81
C ASN A 262 -10.80 -8.14 -6.58
N MET A 263 -10.67 -9.35 -6.06
CA MET A 263 -11.37 -9.78 -4.84
C MET A 263 -10.95 -8.94 -3.63
N THR A 264 -9.65 -8.64 -3.49
CA THR A 264 -9.13 -7.79 -2.41
C THR A 264 -9.65 -6.35 -2.51
N ALA A 265 -9.73 -5.81 -3.74
CA ALA A 265 -10.28 -4.49 -3.96
C ALA A 265 -11.78 -4.43 -3.63
N MET A 266 -12.55 -5.48 -3.98
CA MET A 266 -13.96 -5.58 -3.62
C MET A 266 -14.14 -5.75 -2.12
N GLU A 267 -13.38 -6.61 -1.46
CA GLU A 267 -13.42 -6.80 0.00
C GLU A 267 -13.21 -5.48 0.74
N ARG A 268 -12.15 -4.73 0.38
CA ARG A 268 -11.86 -3.43 0.97
C ARG A 268 -12.97 -2.42 0.70
N PHE A 269 -13.46 -2.36 -0.54
CA PHE A 269 -14.56 -1.48 -0.90
C PHE A 269 -15.80 -1.78 -0.07
N THR A 270 -16.26 -3.04 -0.04
CA THR A 270 -17.48 -3.40 0.66
C THR A 270 -17.37 -3.32 2.17
N ARG A 271 -16.22 -3.70 2.76
CA ARG A 271 -15.93 -3.53 4.19
C ARG A 271 -15.92 -2.06 4.58
N THR A 272 -15.26 -1.21 3.80
CA THR A 272 -15.18 0.23 4.08
C THR A 272 -16.55 0.88 3.97
N THR A 273 -17.33 0.52 2.94
CA THR A 273 -18.72 0.96 2.81
C THR A 273 -19.55 0.53 4.02
N ALA A 274 -19.48 -0.73 4.45
CA ALA A 274 -20.24 -1.23 5.60
C ALA A 274 -19.92 -0.44 6.88
N VAL A 275 -18.64 -0.28 7.20
CA VAL A 275 -18.17 0.42 8.40
C VAL A 275 -18.57 1.89 8.40
N LEU A 276 -18.45 2.58 7.27
CA LEU A 276 -18.79 4.00 7.15
C LEU A 276 -20.29 4.26 7.14
N VAL A 277 -21.09 3.42 6.45
CA VAL A 277 -22.56 3.51 6.47
C VAL A 277 -23.07 3.26 7.89
N ALA A 278 -22.58 2.22 8.57
CA ALA A 278 -22.95 1.94 9.96
C ALA A 278 -22.61 3.10 10.90
N SER A 279 -21.59 3.89 10.56
CA SER A 279 -21.13 5.05 11.33
C SER A 279 -21.85 6.33 10.96
N GLY A 280 -22.88 6.27 10.13
CA GLY A 280 -23.72 7.42 9.77
C GLY A 280 -23.00 8.46 8.89
N VAL A 281 -21.90 8.09 8.25
CA VAL A 281 -21.20 8.97 7.31
C VAL A 281 -22.06 9.14 6.04
N ASP A 282 -22.05 10.33 5.45
CA ASP A 282 -22.84 10.61 4.25
C ASP A 282 -22.39 9.73 3.08
N LEU A 283 -23.36 9.21 2.33
CA LEU A 283 -23.11 8.19 1.32
C LEU A 283 -22.13 8.60 0.21
N PRO A 284 -22.16 9.82 -0.35
CA PRO A 284 -21.15 10.25 -1.31
C PRO A 284 -19.72 10.16 -0.75
N THR A 285 -19.51 10.62 0.49
CA THR A 285 -18.21 10.50 1.18
C THR A 285 -17.86 9.05 1.47
N VAL A 286 -18.84 8.22 1.86
CA VAL A 286 -18.63 6.77 2.04
C VAL A 286 -18.07 6.14 0.79
N LEU A 287 -18.71 6.37 -0.35
CA LEU A 287 -18.31 5.80 -1.62
C LEU A 287 -16.91 6.31 -2.02
N GLU A 288 -16.65 7.61 -1.89
CA GLU A 288 -15.33 8.19 -2.20
C GLU A 288 -14.21 7.51 -1.40
N LEU A 289 -14.37 7.43 -0.07
CA LEU A 289 -13.41 6.79 0.82
C LEU A 289 -13.26 5.29 0.54
N ALA A 290 -14.38 4.56 0.34
CA ALA A 290 -14.34 3.15 -0.01
C ALA A 290 -13.62 2.91 -1.35
N GLY A 291 -13.80 3.83 -2.30
CA GLY A 291 -13.08 3.87 -3.57
C GLY A 291 -11.57 3.99 -3.35
N GLU A 292 -11.13 4.96 -2.56
CA GLU A 292 -9.70 5.17 -2.24
C GLU A 292 -9.07 3.96 -1.53
N VAL A 293 -9.75 3.44 -0.51
CA VAL A 293 -9.28 2.31 0.31
C VAL A 293 -9.20 1.00 -0.48
N SER A 294 -10.03 0.85 -1.53
CA SER A 294 -9.96 -0.31 -2.44
C SER A 294 -8.57 -0.48 -3.09
N GLN A 295 -7.76 0.59 -3.17
CA GLN A 295 -6.45 0.64 -3.86
C GLN A 295 -6.51 0.14 -5.31
N SER A 296 -7.69 0.21 -5.93
CA SER A 296 -7.90 -0.17 -7.33
C SER A 296 -8.28 1.07 -8.14
N PRO A 297 -7.42 1.53 -9.06
CA PRO A 297 -7.73 2.68 -9.92
C PRO A 297 -9.04 2.53 -10.69
N ARG A 298 -9.41 1.28 -11.04
CA ARG A 298 -10.67 0.96 -11.71
C ARG A 298 -11.88 1.22 -10.82
N VAL A 299 -11.79 0.84 -9.55
CA VAL A 299 -12.87 1.04 -8.57
C VAL A 299 -12.96 2.52 -8.22
N MET A 300 -11.84 3.18 -7.93
CA MET A 300 -11.80 4.63 -7.65
C MET A 300 -12.49 5.44 -8.75
N LYS A 301 -12.14 5.17 -10.03
CA LYS A 301 -12.74 5.88 -11.17
C LYS A 301 -14.23 5.56 -11.31
N ALA A 302 -14.61 4.28 -11.16
CA ALA A 302 -16.01 3.87 -11.22
C ALA A 302 -16.86 4.56 -10.14
N VAL A 303 -16.36 4.61 -8.90
CA VAL A 303 -17.03 5.29 -7.81
C VAL A 303 -17.13 6.80 -8.04
N THR A 304 -16.06 7.44 -8.49
CA THR A 304 -16.08 8.89 -8.80
C THR A 304 -17.19 9.23 -9.81
N ASN A 305 -17.34 8.39 -10.85
CA ASN A 305 -18.42 8.56 -11.82
C ASN A 305 -19.80 8.26 -11.21
N ALA A 306 -19.93 7.21 -10.41
CA ALA A 306 -21.18 6.85 -9.75
C ALA A 306 -21.66 7.95 -8.80
N ILE A 307 -20.75 8.63 -8.08
CA ILE A 307 -21.10 9.76 -7.21
C ILE A 307 -21.73 10.91 -7.99
N VAL A 308 -21.30 11.17 -9.24
CA VAL A 308 -21.91 12.20 -10.09
C VAL A 308 -23.36 11.83 -10.43
N SER A 309 -23.61 10.57 -10.79
CA SER A 309 -24.95 10.03 -11.04
C SER A 309 -25.85 10.10 -9.80
N ILE A 310 -25.36 9.68 -8.64
CA ILE A 310 -26.10 9.69 -7.37
C ILE A 310 -26.49 11.12 -6.97
N LYS A 311 -25.57 12.09 -7.14
CA LYS A 311 -25.88 13.51 -6.93
C LYS A 311 -26.94 14.05 -7.90
N GLY A 312 -27.08 13.40 -9.06
CA GLY A 312 -28.14 13.67 -10.04
C GLY A 312 -29.48 13.01 -9.73
N GLY A 313 -29.59 12.23 -8.64
CA GLY A 313 -30.82 11.56 -8.19
C GLY A 313 -30.98 10.11 -8.67
N GLU A 314 -29.97 9.53 -9.31
CA GLU A 314 -29.96 8.11 -9.66
C GLU A 314 -29.77 7.23 -8.41
N SER A 315 -30.41 6.05 -8.36
CA SER A 315 -30.21 5.11 -7.25
C SER A 315 -28.76 4.63 -7.19
N ILE A 316 -28.31 4.21 -6.01
CA ILE A 316 -26.94 3.78 -5.77
C ILE A 316 -26.66 2.52 -6.58
N SER A 317 -27.59 1.57 -6.51
CA SER A 317 -27.55 0.31 -7.23
C SER A 317 -27.39 0.51 -8.75
N ALA A 318 -28.23 1.35 -9.37
CA ALA A 318 -28.15 1.65 -10.80
C ALA A 318 -26.85 2.36 -11.18
N SER A 319 -26.43 3.34 -10.37
CA SER A 319 -25.19 4.09 -10.59
C SER A 319 -23.95 3.20 -10.58
N LEU A 320 -23.92 2.19 -9.70
CA LEU A 320 -22.83 1.20 -9.65
C LEU A 320 -22.91 0.20 -10.80
N GLU A 321 -24.11 -0.24 -11.18
CA GLU A 321 -24.33 -1.18 -12.30
C GLU A 321 -23.78 -0.63 -13.62
N HIS A 322 -24.02 0.66 -13.90
CA HIS A 322 -23.55 1.35 -15.10
C HIS A 322 -22.02 1.31 -15.28
N GLN A 323 -21.25 1.21 -14.19
CA GLN A 323 -19.80 1.21 -14.28
C GLN A 323 -19.21 -0.12 -14.75
N LYS A 324 -19.97 -1.24 -14.69
CA LYS A 324 -19.52 -2.59 -15.09
C LYS A 324 -18.23 -3.08 -14.39
N VAL A 325 -17.83 -2.43 -13.30
CA VAL A 325 -16.69 -2.82 -12.46
C VAL A 325 -17.14 -3.67 -11.28
N PHE A 326 -18.36 -3.43 -10.79
CA PHE A 326 -18.92 -4.09 -9.62
C PHE A 326 -19.58 -5.41 -10.02
N PRO A 327 -19.27 -6.53 -9.33
CA PRO A 327 -19.93 -7.80 -9.59
C PRO A 327 -21.43 -7.75 -9.24
N PRO A 328 -22.27 -8.58 -9.89
CA PRO A 328 -23.72 -8.56 -9.70
C PRO A 328 -24.14 -8.68 -8.23
N ILE A 329 -23.45 -9.53 -7.45
CA ILE A 329 -23.76 -9.69 -6.01
C ILE A 329 -23.60 -8.39 -5.22
N VAL A 330 -22.65 -7.52 -5.58
CA VAL A 330 -22.48 -6.22 -4.91
C VAL A 330 -23.63 -5.30 -5.28
N VAL A 331 -23.96 -5.22 -6.56
CA VAL A 331 -25.06 -4.38 -7.07
C VAL A 331 -26.41 -4.80 -6.47
N SER A 332 -26.72 -6.10 -6.48
CA SER A 332 -27.97 -6.63 -5.93
C SER A 332 -28.08 -6.40 -4.42
N MET A 333 -26.97 -6.56 -3.69
CA MET A 333 -26.97 -6.35 -2.24
C MET A 333 -27.07 -4.87 -1.87
N VAL A 334 -26.47 -3.97 -2.66
CA VAL A 334 -26.70 -2.53 -2.53
C VAL A 334 -28.16 -2.20 -2.82
N ALA A 335 -28.77 -2.76 -3.87
CA ALA A 335 -30.19 -2.56 -4.16
C ALA A 335 -31.08 -3.01 -3.01
N THR A 336 -30.87 -4.21 -2.47
CA THR A 336 -31.61 -4.71 -1.31
C THR A 336 -31.39 -3.85 -0.07
N GLY A 337 -30.16 -3.40 0.18
CA GLY A 337 -29.83 -2.53 1.31
C GLY A 337 -30.45 -1.14 1.18
N GLU A 338 -30.51 -0.60 -0.05
CA GLU A 338 -31.14 0.68 -0.39
C GLU A 338 -32.66 0.61 -0.22
N GLU A 339 -33.32 -0.44 -0.72
CA GLU A 339 -34.77 -0.64 -0.60
C GLU A 339 -35.22 -0.91 0.84
N THR A 340 -34.44 -1.66 1.61
CA THR A 340 -34.77 -2.03 3.00
C THR A 340 -34.25 -1.04 4.04
N GLY A 341 -33.43 -0.07 3.63
CA GLY A 341 -32.76 0.87 4.54
C GLY A 341 -31.70 0.22 5.44
N LYS A 342 -31.25 -1.01 5.13
CA LYS A 342 -30.29 -1.80 5.91
C LYS A 342 -28.97 -2.02 5.17
N LEU A 343 -28.45 -0.96 4.57
CA LEU A 343 -27.25 -1.02 3.74
C LEU A 343 -26.01 -1.41 4.56
N ASP A 344 -25.92 -0.99 5.81
CA ASP A 344 -24.88 -1.41 6.76
C ASP A 344 -24.84 -2.94 6.95
N GLU A 345 -25.96 -3.55 7.35
CA GLU A 345 -26.05 -4.99 7.65
C GLU A 345 -25.71 -5.84 6.41
N VAL A 346 -26.28 -5.45 5.27
CA VAL A 346 -26.10 -6.17 4.02
C VAL A 346 -24.66 -6.05 3.51
N MET A 347 -24.05 -4.86 3.60
CA MET A 347 -22.67 -4.65 3.15
C MET A 347 -21.65 -5.39 4.02
N PHE A 348 -21.91 -5.58 5.32
CA PHE A 348 -21.07 -6.45 6.17
C PHE A 348 -21.07 -7.90 5.67
N LYS A 349 -22.25 -8.46 5.35
CA LYS A 349 -22.35 -9.82 4.79
C LYS A 349 -21.59 -9.97 3.48
N VAL A 350 -21.65 -8.95 2.61
CA VAL A 350 -20.88 -8.93 1.36
C VAL A 350 -19.38 -8.82 1.62
N ALA A 351 -18.97 -8.00 2.58
CA ALA A 351 -17.57 -7.90 3.00
C ALA A 351 -17.02 -9.23 3.51
N ASP A 352 -17.76 -9.93 4.37
CA ASP A 352 -17.36 -11.25 4.88
C ASP A 352 -17.28 -12.30 3.77
N PHE A 353 -18.23 -12.27 2.82
CA PHE A 353 -18.17 -13.12 1.63
C PHE A 353 -16.88 -12.88 0.82
N TYR A 354 -16.56 -11.63 0.49
CA TYR A 354 -15.33 -11.34 -0.25
C TYR A 354 -14.07 -11.63 0.57
N HIS A 355 -14.10 -11.45 1.89
CA HIS A 355 -13.00 -11.84 2.77
C HIS A 355 -12.69 -13.33 2.64
N MET A 356 -13.70 -14.19 2.73
CA MET A 356 -13.53 -15.63 2.50
C MET A 356 -13.00 -15.94 1.09
N GLN A 357 -13.49 -15.24 0.07
CA GLN A 357 -13.02 -15.42 -1.31
C GLN A 357 -11.56 -15.02 -1.48
N VAL A 358 -11.11 -13.95 -0.83
CA VAL A 358 -9.70 -13.53 -0.79
C VAL A 358 -8.85 -14.61 -0.13
N GLN A 359 -9.25 -15.15 1.03
CA GLN A 359 -8.52 -16.22 1.72
C GLN A 359 -8.41 -17.47 0.83
N ASN A 360 -9.50 -17.88 0.17
CA ASN A 360 -9.52 -19.04 -0.72
C ASN A 360 -8.65 -18.82 -1.96
N ALA A 361 -8.69 -17.63 -2.57
CA ALA A 361 -7.84 -17.29 -3.70
C ALA A 361 -6.35 -17.28 -3.31
N LEU A 362 -6.01 -16.80 -2.12
CA LEU A 362 -4.65 -16.84 -1.59
C LEU A 362 -4.17 -18.28 -1.40
N LYS A 363 -4.98 -19.15 -0.79
CA LYS A 363 -4.64 -20.59 -0.64
C LYS A 363 -4.39 -21.27 -1.98
N LYS A 364 -5.26 -21.03 -2.97
CA LYS A 364 -5.09 -21.56 -4.34
C LYS A 364 -3.82 -21.05 -5.02
N LEU A 365 -3.49 -19.78 -4.84
CA LEU A 365 -2.27 -19.20 -5.38
C LEU A 365 -1.03 -19.87 -4.79
N VAL A 366 -1.01 -20.09 -3.48
CA VAL A 366 0.11 -20.74 -2.80
C VAL A 366 0.22 -22.22 -3.18
N SER A 367 -0.89 -22.94 -3.30
CA SER A 367 -0.87 -24.35 -3.71
C SER A 367 -0.37 -24.54 -5.15
N LEU A 368 -0.45 -23.54 -6.03
CA LEU A 368 0.13 -23.60 -7.37
C LEU A 368 1.65 -23.44 -7.37
N VAL A 369 2.23 -22.83 -6.34
CA VAL A 369 3.69 -22.64 -6.25
C VAL A 369 4.39 -23.99 -6.11
N GLU A 370 3.82 -24.92 -5.34
CA GLU A 370 4.44 -26.22 -5.07
C GLU A 370 4.67 -27.07 -6.34
N PRO A 371 3.67 -27.31 -7.22
CA PRO A 371 3.89 -28.02 -8.48
C PRO A 371 4.91 -27.34 -9.40
N ILE A 372 4.89 -26.01 -9.46
CA ILE A 372 5.85 -25.24 -10.27
C ILE A 372 7.28 -25.44 -9.73
N MET A 373 7.45 -25.43 -8.41
CA MET A 373 8.73 -25.69 -7.76
C MET A 373 9.21 -27.13 -8.01
N ILE A 374 8.33 -28.12 -7.92
CA ILE A 374 8.66 -29.51 -8.22
C ILE A 374 9.11 -29.68 -9.67
N LEU A 375 8.38 -29.07 -10.62
CA LEU A 375 8.75 -29.12 -12.04
C LEU A 375 10.10 -28.45 -12.29
N PHE A 376 10.37 -27.32 -11.64
CA PHE A 376 11.63 -26.60 -11.77
C PHE A 376 12.81 -27.39 -11.17
N ILE A 377 12.67 -27.90 -9.95
CA ILE A 377 13.72 -28.68 -9.28
C ILE A 377 13.93 -30.01 -9.99
N GLY A 378 12.86 -30.72 -10.35
CA GLY A 378 12.93 -31.97 -11.10
C GLY A 378 13.56 -31.78 -12.48
N GLY A 379 13.19 -30.72 -13.19
CA GLY A 379 13.81 -30.35 -14.46
C GLY A 379 15.30 -30.04 -14.31
N PHE A 380 15.68 -29.31 -13.25
CA PHE A 380 17.08 -29.01 -12.96
C PHE A 380 17.90 -30.27 -12.61
N ILE A 381 17.35 -31.17 -11.77
CA ILE A 381 17.99 -32.45 -11.45
C ILE A 381 18.11 -33.33 -12.70
N GLY A 382 17.07 -33.41 -13.53
CA GLY A 382 17.10 -34.14 -14.80
C GLY A 382 18.17 -33.61 -15.75
N PHE A 383 18.26 -32.28 -15.88
CA PHE A 383 19.31 -31.61 -16.65
C PHE A 383 20.71 -31.93 -16.11
N LEU A 384 20.90 -31.93 -14.79
CA LEU A 384 22.15 -32.33 -14.16
C LEU A 384 22.50 -33.80 -14.40
N ALA A 385 21.52 -34.70 -14.28
CA ALA A 385 21.73 -36.13 -14.52
C ALA A 385 22.21 -36.38 -15.94
N ILE A 386 21.55 -35.80 -16.96
CA ILE A 386 21.96 -35.90 -18.37
C ILE A 386 23.40 -35.42 -18.56
N THR A 387 23.79 -34.35 -17.85
CA THR A 387 25.14 -33.80 -17.92
C THR A 387 26.16 -34.76 -17.35
N ILE A 388 25.92 -35.28 -16.14
CA ILE A 388 26.84 -36.21 -15.49
C ILE A 388 26.99 -37.47 -16.33
N TYR A 389 25.88 -38.03 -16.83
CA TYR A 389 25.91 -39.18 -17.73
C TYR A 389 26.68 -38.90 -19.02
N GLY A 390 26.44 -37.74 -19.67
CA GLY A 390 27.20 -37.33 -20.84
C GLY A 390 28.70 -37.25 -20.57
N ALA A 391 29.08 -36.72 -19.40
CA ALA A 391 30.47 -36.63 -18.99
C ALA A 391 31.11 -38.01 -18.70
N VAL A 392 30.34 -38.95 -18.13
CA VAL A 392 30.81 -40.34 -17.92
C VAL A 392 30.98 -41.09 -19.25
N PHE A 393 30.05 -40.96 -20.21
CA PHE A 393 30.20 -41.59 -21.53
C PHE A 393 31.39 -41.04 -22.32
N ALA A 394 31.61 -39.73 -22.22
CA ALA A 394 32.80 -39.05 -22.72
C ALA A 394 34.10 -39.67 -22.17
N MET A 395 34.12 -40.00 -20.87
CA MET A 395 35.26 -40.67 -20.24
C MET A 395 35.51 -42.07 -20.81
N GLU A 396 34.45 -42.86 -21.01
CA GLU A 396 34.55 -44.21 -21.58
C GLU A 396 35.12 -44.20 -23.01
N GLN A 397 34.69 -43.24 -23.84
CA GLN A 397 35.22 -43.08 -25.21
C GLN A 397 36.65 -42.52 -25.27
N SER A 398 37.14 -41.88 -24.20
CA SER A 398 38.53 -41.39 -24.15
C SER A 398 39.53 -42.44 -23.65
N ILE A 399 39.03 -43.47 -22.96
CA ILE A 399 39.84 -44.55 -22.36
C ILE A 399 39.89 -45.80 -23.27
N GLY A 400 38.97 -45.94 -24.23
CA GLY A 400 39.02 -46.93 -25.32
C GLY A 400 39.48 -46.33 -26.63
#